data_AF-A0A7Z9UBU5-F1
#
_entry.id   AF-A0A7Z9UBU5-F1
#
_cell.length_a   1.000
_cell.length_b   1.000
_cell.length_c   1.000
_cell.angle_alpha   90.00
_cell.angle_beta   90.00
_cell.angle_gamma   90.00
#
_symmetry.space_group_name_H-M   'P 1'
#
loop_
_entity.id
_entity.type
_entity.pdbx_description
1 polymer ?
#
loop_
_entity_poly.entity_id
_entity_poly.type
_entity_poly.pdbx_seq_one_letter_code
_entity_poly.pdbx_strand_id
1 'polypeptide(L)'
;MKPRKLMYLTHRWLGAIIALQLLAWSVGGFVFSILDINDVRGTSDARAQTHEPLTPQSMASLPEPLSAMLVDPSQPRVASLTLIDRGLGAHWEARDAGGVLVYRMLPDGTPAGQITQSQAEQIALHDFLPESS
;
A
#
# COMPACT_ATOMS: atom_id res chain seq x y z
N MET A 1 -7.59 13.03 58.58
CA MET A 1 -7.29 14.36 57.97
C MET A 1 -8.60 15.15 57.85
N LYS A 2 -8.62 16.47 58.07
CA LYS A 2 -9.86 17.28 58.01
C LYS A 2 -10.50 17.15 56.61
N PRO A 3 -11.81 16.78 56.49
CA PRO A 3 -12.44 16.40 55.21
C PRO A 3 -12.38 17.49 54.13
N ARG A 4 -12.37 18.76 54.56
CA ARG A 4 -12.20 19.90 53.66
C ARG A 4 -10.88 19.88 52.89
N LYS A 5 -9.77 19.51 53.54
CA LYS A 5 -8.44 19.48 52.90
C LYS A 5 -8.34 18.35 51.85
N LEU A 6 -9.00 17.23 52.11
CA LEU A 6 -9.06 16.10 51.16
C LEU A 6 -9.79 16.51 49.89
N MET A 7 -10.93 17.19 50.01
CA MET A 7 -11.72 17.64 48.85
C MET A 7 -10.96 18.60 47.93
N TYR A 8 -10.21 19.56 48.49
CA TYR A 8 -9.39 20.47 47.68
C TYR A 8 -8.25 19.73 46.97
N LEU A 9 -7.61 18.78 47.65
CA LEU A 9 -6.51 18.02 47.06
C LEU A 9 -7.04 17.13 45.93
N THR A 10 -8.13 16.41 46.15
CA THR A 10 -8.79 15.59 45.14
C THR A 10 -9.26 16.44 43.95
N HIS A 11 -9.90 17.58 44.18
CA HIS A 11 -10.36 18.46 43.09
C HIS A 11 -9.18 18.98 42.25
N ARG A 12 -8.07 19.38 42.89
CA ARG A 12 -6.87 19.86 42.19
C ARG A 12 -6.25 18.78 41.32
N TRP A 13 -6.12 17.57 41.83
CA TRP A 13 -5.55 16.45 41.08
C TRP A 13 -6.49 15.95 39.99
N LEU A 14 -7.80 15.91 40.24
CA LEU A 14 -8.79 15.53 39.24
C LEU A 14 -8.81 16.52 38.07
N GLY A 15 -8.77 17.83 38.38
CA GLY A 15 -8.65 18.87 37.35
C GLY A 15 -7.36 18.73 36.52
N ALA A 16 -6.23 18.42 37.16
CA ALA A 16 -4.96 18.20 36.46
C ALA A 16 -5.02 16.99 35.52
N ILE A 17 -5.62 15.87 35.96
CA ILE A 17 -5.79 14.67 35.13
C ILE A 17 -6.69 14.97 33.93
N ILE A 18 -7.81 15.66 34.14
CA ILE A 18 -8.74 16.03 33.07
C ILE A 18 -8.06 16.95 32.05
N ALA A 19 -7.29 17.94 32.53
CA ALA A 19 -6.55 18.84 31.64
C ALA A 19 -5.51 18.09 30.80
N LEU A 20 -4.75 17.16 31.42
CA LEU A 20 -3.80 16.31 30.71
C LEU A 20 -4.49 15.43 29.67
N GLN A 21 -5.64 14.84 30.03
CA GLN A 21 -6.45 14.02 29.14
C GLN A 21 -6.92 14.83 27.91
N LEU A 22 -7.44 16.04 28.12
CA LEU A 22 -7.89 16.92 27.04
C LEU A 22 -6.73 17.37 26.15
N LEU A 23 -5.55 17.59 26.73
CA LEU A 23 -4.35 17.92 25.99
C LEU A 23 -3.89 16.76 25.12
N ALA A 24 -3.82 15.54 25.67
CA ALA A 24 -3.49 14.33 24.90
C ALA A 24 -4.52 14.07 23.79
N TRP A 25 -5.80 14.28 24.07
CA TRP A 25 -6.87 14.16 23.07
C TRP A 25 -6.73 15.18 21.94
N SER A 26 -6.42 16.43 22.27
CA SER A 26 -6.22 17.51 21.29
C SER A 26 -4.97 17.26 20.44
N VAL A 27 -3.87 16.81 21.05
CA VAL A 27 -2.64 16.44 20.33
C VAL A 27 -2.90 15.26 19.40
N GLY A 28 -3.62 14.23 19.85
CA GLY A 28 -4.00 13.10 19.00
C GLY A 28 -4.83 13.55 17.79
N GLY A 29 -5.87 14.35 18.00
CA GLY A 29 -6.68 14.92 16.91
C GLY A 29 -5.87 15.82 15.97
N PHE A 30 -4.93 16.59 16.50
CA PHE A 30 -4.04 17.45 15.73
C PHE A 30 -3.06 16.65 14.87
N VAL A 31 -2.44 15.61 15.43
CA VAL A 31 -1.56 14.70 14.69
C VAL A 31 -2.33 14.08 13.53
N PHE A 32 -3.54 13.56 13.76
CA PHE A 32 -4.37 13.02 12.67
C PHE A 32 -4.80 14.06 11.64
N SER A 33 -4.82 15.36 11.97
CA SER A 33 -5.10 16.42 11.01
C SER A 33 -3.90 16.77 10.13
N ILE A 34 -2.67 16.49 10.58
CA ILE A 34 -1.44 16.75 9.82
C ILE A 34 -1.04 15.52 9.01
N LEU A 35 -1.27 14.32 9.54
CA LEU A 35 -1.02 13.09 8.81
C LEU A 35 -1.92 13.03 7.58
N ASP A 36 -1.29 12.87 6.41
CA ASP A 36 -2.02 12.81 5.14
C ASP A 36 -2.88 11.53 5.12
N ILE A 37 -4.19 11.72 5.10
CA ILE A 37 -5.16 10.63 5.06
C ILE A 37 -5.04 9.77 3.80
N ASN A 38 -4.31 10.23 2.78
CA ASN A 38 -4.03 9.48 1.56
C ASN A 38 -3.03 8.34 1.79
N ASP A 39 -2.08 8.50 2.72
CA ASP A 39 -1.04 7.49 2.98
C ASP A 39 -1.62 6.27 3.72
N VAL A 40 -2.56 6.51 4.64
CA VAL A 40 -3.13 5.46 5.50
C VAL A 40 -4.29 4.70 4.83
N ARG A 41 -4.90 5.26 3.78
CA ARG A 41 -6.07 4.65 3.11
C ARG A 41 -5.72 3.82 1.87
N GLY A 42 -4.45 3.73 1.48
CA GLY A 42 -4.08 3.07 0.24
C GLY A 42 -4.82 3.64 -0.97
N THR A 43 -5.19 4.93 -0.95
CA THR A 43 -5.95 5.55 -2.06
C THR A 43 -5.12 5.64 -3.34
N SER A 44 -3.80 5.54 -3.24
CA SER A 44 -2.92 5.34 -4.40
C SER A 44 -3.13 3.96 -5.04
N ASP A 45 -3.40 2.91 -4.26
CA ASP A 45 -3.73 1.57 -4.76
C ASP A 45 -5.21 1.42 -5.17
N ALA A 46 -6.11 2.14 -4.48
CA ALA A 46 -7.55 2.08 -4.70
C ALA A 46 -8.05 3.09 -5.75
N ARG A 47 -7.22 4.03 -6.21
CA ARG A 47 -7.56 4.88 -7.36
C ARG A 47 -7.66 3.94 -8.56
N ALA A 48 -8.85 3.88 -9.15
CA ALA A 48 -9.10 3.12 -10.37
C ALA A 48 -7.96 3.40 -11.36
N GLN A 49 -7.08 2.41 -11.52
CA GLN A 49 -5.95 2.51 -12.43
C GLN A 49 -6.54 2.84 -13.78
N THR A 50 -6.19 4.01 -14.30
CA THR A 50 -6.69 4.42 -15.61
C THR A 50 -5.97 3.53 -16.61
N HIS A 51 -6.63 2.45 -17.01
CA HIS A 51 -6.07 1.51 -17.98
C HIS A 51 -5.94 2.25 -19.30
N GLU A 52 -4.70 2.58 -19.67
CA GLU A 52 -4.42 3.09 -21.00
C GLU A 52 -4.59 1.93 -22.00
N PRO A 53 -5.30 2.13 -23.13
CA PRO A 53 -5.39 1.09 -24.15
C PRO A 53 -3.99 0.71 -24.65
N LEU A 54 -3.78 -0.58 -24.84
CA LEU A 54 -2.58 -1.11 -25.49
C LEU A 54 -2.58 -0.63 -26.95
N THR A 55 -1.80 0.41 -27.23
CA THR A 55 -1.58 0.95 -28.57
C THR A 55 -0.34 0.31 -29.19
N PRO A 56 -0.19 0.30 -30.53
CA PRO A 56 1.04 -0.18 -31.17
C PRO A 56 2.29 0.55 -30.68
N GLN A 57 2.16 1.81 -30.27
CA GLN A 57 3.24 2.63 -29.73
C GLN A 57 3.63 2.19 -28.31
N SER A 58 2.66 1.91 -27.44
CA SER A 58 2.96 1.38 -26.11
C SER A 58 3.53 -0.04 -26.19
N MET A 59 3.05 -0.88 -27.11
CA MET A 59 3.65 -2.20 -27.37
C MET A 59 5.11 -2.13 -27.83
N ALA A 60 5.48 -1.12 -28.63
CA ALA A 60 6.86 -0.92 -29.08
C ALA A 60 7.81 -0.46 -27.95
N SER A 61 7.26 0.07 -26.85
CA SER A 61 8.05 0.46 -25.67
C SER A 61 8.24 -0.67 -24.64
N LEU A 62 7.56 -1.80 -24.83
CA LEU A 62 7.71 -2.98 -23.97
C LEU A 62 8.98 -3.76 -24.34
N PRO A 63 9.57 -4.48 -23.37
CA PRO A 63 10.60 -5.47 -23.67
C PRO A 63 10.09 -6.52 -24.67
N GLU A 64 10.94 -6.91 -25.62
CA GLU A 64 10.65 -7.96 -26.62
C GLU A 64 9.99 -9.25 -26.08
N PRO A 65 10.46 -9.85 -24.98
CA PRO A 65 9.80 -11.06 -24.46
C PRO A 65 8.37 -10.81 -23.98
N LEU A 66 8.07 -9.60 -23.51
CA LEU A 66 6.73 -9.16 -23.08
C LEU A 66 5.80 -8.96 -24.29
N SER A 67 6.27 -8.25 -25.32
CA SER A 67 5.50 -8.00 -26.53
C SER A 67 5.22 -9.30 -27.31
N ALA A 68 6.19 -10.22 -27.37
CA ALA A 68 6.01 -11.54 -27.96
C ALA A 68 4.93 -12.37 -27.23
N MET A 69 4.90 -12.32 -25.90
CA MET A 69 3.89 -12.99 -25.07
C MET A 69 2.46 -12.49 -25.34
N LEU A 70 2.30 -11.18 -25.56
CA LEU A 70 1.01 -10.55 -25.85
C LEU A 70 0.44 -10.92 -27.23
N VAL A 71 1.32 -11.29 -28.18
CA VAL A 71 0.94 -11.62 -29.56
C VAL A 71 0.78 -13.13 -29.78
N ASP A 72 1.36 -13.95 -28.90
CA ASP A 72 1.30 -15.41 -29.00
C ASP A 72 -0.12 -15.95 -28.72
N PRO A 73 -0.80 -16.53 -29.72
CA PRO A 73 -2.16 -17.05 -29.56
C PRO A 73 -2.22 -18.33 -28.70
N SER A 74 -1.09 -18.96 -28.40
CA SER A 74 -1.02 -20.13 -27.52
C SER A 74 -1.02 -19.75 -26.03
N GLN A 75 -0.87 -18.46 -25.72
CA GLN A 75 -0.87 -17.96 -24.35
C GLN A 75 -2.24 -17.46 -23.89
N PRO A 76 -2.51 -17.46 -22.58
CA PRO A 76 -3.73 -16.91 -22.02
C PRO A 76 -3.90 -15.44 -22.42
N ARG A 77 -5.13 -15.07 -22.79
CA ARG A 77 -5.44 -13.72 -23.25
C ARG A 77 -5.26 -12.71 -22.11
N VAL A 78 -4.19 -11.93 -22.19
CA VAL A 78 -3.91 -10.82 -21.27
C VAL A 78 -4.83 -9.64 -21.59
N ALA A 79 -5.52 -9.14 -20.57
CA ALA A 79 -6.41 -7.98 -20.67
C ALA A 79 -5.79 -6.72 -20.06
N SER A 80 -4.91 -6.87 -19.06
CA SER A 80 -4.18 -5.74 -18.47
C SER A 80 -2.75 -6.11 -18.12
N LEU A 81 -1.87 -5.12 -18.25
CA LEU A 81 -0.46 -5.21 -17.89
C LEU A 81 -0.13 -4.02 -16.98
N THR A 82 0.34 -4.30 -15.77
CA THR A 82 0.64 -3.26 -14.78
C THR A 82 2.06 -3.44 -14.26
N LEU A 83 2.85 -2.36 -14.24
CA LEU A 83 4.15 -2.37 -13.56
C LEU A 83 3.94 -2.04 -12.09
N ILE A 84 4.38 -2.93 -11.20
CA ILE A 84 4.19 -2.85 -9.75
C ILE A 84 5.56 -2.95 -9.07
N ASP A 85 5.80 -2.12 -8.06
CA ASP A 85 6.93 -2.27 -7.15
C ASP A 85 6.40 -2.37 -5.71
N ARG A 86 6.77 -3.45 -5.01
CA ARG A 86 6.39 -3.73 -3.61
C ARG A 86 7.62 -4.06 -2.76
N GLY A 87 8.76 -3.41 -3.03
CA GLY A 87 10.00 -3.60 -2.25
C GLY A 87 10.83 -4.84 -2.63
N LEU A 88 10.36 -5.65 -3.58
CA LEU A 88 11.12 -6.74 -4.21
C LEU A 88 11.71 -6.34 -5.58
N GLY A 89 11.60 -5.07 -5.95
CA GLY A 89 11.92 -4.55 -7.27
C GLY A 89 10.69 -4.52 -8.19
N ALA A 90 10.73 -3.58 -9.14
CA ALA A 90 9.71 -3.42 -10.16
C ALA A 90 9.49 -4.73 -10.94
N HIS A 91 8.24 -5.10 -11.17
CA HIS A 91 7.87 -6.26 -11.99
C HIS A 91 6.53 -6.00 -12.69
N TRP A 92 6.37 -6.59 -13.86
CA TRP A 92 5.15 -6.57 -14.64
C TRP A 92 4.20 -7.67 -14.18
N GLU A 93 2.95 -7.31 -13.90
CA GLU A 93 1.85 -8.25 -13.67
C GLU A 93 0.90 -8.22 -14.87
N ALA A 94 0.73 -9.38 -15.52
CA ALA A 94 -0.22 -9.58 -16.61
C ALA A 94 -1.45 -10.30 -16.06
N ARG A 95 -2.63 -9.70 -16.25
CA ARG A 95 -3.91 -10.25 -15.78
C ARG A 95 -4.86 -10.52 -16.93
N ASP A 96 -5.71 -11.53 -16.76
CA ASP A 96 -6.77 -11.84 -17.70
C ASP A 96 -7.97 -10.89 -17.56
N ALA A 97 -8.99 -11.06 -18.41
CA ALA A 97 -10.20 -10.25 -18.36
C ALA A 97 -11.03 -10.43 -17.06
N GLY A 98 -10.79 -11.51 -16.31
CA GLY A 98 -11.37 -11.76 -15.00
C GLY A 98 -10.57 -11.14 -13.84
N GLY A 99 -9.44 -10.51 -14.12
CA GLY A 99 -8.54 -9.93 -13.13
C GLY A 99 -7.60 -10.93 -12.46
N VAL A 100 -7.57 -12.18 -12.94
CA VAL A 100 -6.69 -13.24 -12.43
C VAL A 100 -5.26 -12.97 -12.93
N LEU A 101 -4.29 -13.06 -12.02
CA LEU A 101 -2.88 -12.96 -12.37
C LEU A 101 -2.46 -14.19 -13.18
N VAL A 102 -2.02 -13.96 -14.42
CA VAL A 102 -1.58 -15.01 -15.34
C VAL A 102 -0.07 -15.12 -15.36
N TYR A 103 0.61 -13.98 -15.49
CA TYR A 103 2.07 -13.93 -15.55
C TYR A 103 2.63 -12.83 -14.66
N ARG A 104 3.81 -13.10 -14.13
CA ARG A 104 4.70 -12.12 -13.53
C ARG A 104 6.00 -12.09 -14.34
N MET A 105 6.47 -10.91 -14.69
CA MET A 105 7.71 -10.72 -15.43
C MET A 105 8.59 -9.67 -14.76
N LEU A 106 9.90 -9.84 -14.81
CA LEU A 106 10.86 -8.82 -14.42
C LEU A 106 10.79 -7.63 -15.40
N PRO A 107 11.42 -6.48 -15.09
CA PRO A 107 11.38 -5.29 -15.95
C PRO A 107 11.99 -5.53 -17.33
N ASP A 108 12.88 -6.51 -17.46
CA ASP A 108 13.48 -6.97 -18.72
C ASP A 108 12.56 -7.91 -19.52
N GLY A 109 11.37 -8.21 -18.99
CA GLY A 109 10.37 -9.10 -19.56
C GLY A 109 10.70 -10.59 -19.42
N THR A 110 11.73 -10.96 -18.64
CA THR A 110 11.94 -12.36 -18.28
C THR A 110 10.83 -12.84 -17.34
N PRO A 111 10.31 -14.07 -17.50
CA PRO A 111 9.28 -14.59 -16.62
C PRO A 111 9.84 -14.71 -15.20
N ALA A 112 9.27 -13.94 -14.29
CA ALA A 112 9.50 -14.12 -12.87
C ALA A 112 8.62 -15.29 -12.43
N GLY A 113 9.23 -16.32 -11.84
CA GLY A 113 8.49 -17.48 -11.32
C GLY A 113 7.42 -17.09 -10.30
N GLN A 114 6.64 -18.09 -9.86
CA GLN A 114 5.71 -17.89 -8.74
C GLN A 114 6.46 -17.34 -7.52
N ILE A 115 5.79 -16.46 -6.77
CA ILE A 115 6.36 -15.86 -5.55
C ILE A 115 6.78 -17.00 -4.62
N THR A 116 8.06 -17.05 -4.28
CA THR A 116 8.54 -18.02 -3.29
C THR A 116 8.01 -17.64 -1.90
N GLN A 117 7.90 -18.60 -0.99
CA GLN A 117 7.45 -18.33 0.38
C GLN A 117 8.27 -17.21 1.06
N SER A 118 9.58 -17.20 0.86
CA SER A 118 10.47 -16.16 1.41
C SER A 118 10.20 -14.77 0.83
N GLN A 119 9.87 -14.68 -0.47
CA GLN A 119 9.48 -13.42 -1.11
C GLN A 119 8.09 -12.96 -0.62
N ALA A 120 7.15 -13.89 -0.42
CA ALA A 120 5.85 -13.56 0.15
C ALA A 120 5.96 -13.03 1.58
N GLU A 121 6.85 -13.62 2.39
CA GLU A 121 7.18 -13.12 3.73
C GLU A 121 7.84 -11.73 3.68
N GLN A 122 8.74 -11.48 2.73
CA GLN A 122 9.33 -10.14 2.56
C GLN A 122 8.30 -9.08 2.14
N ILE A 123 7.37 -9.41 1.24
CA ILE A 123 6.26 -8.50 0.87
C ILE A 123 5.39 -8.24 2.09
N ALA A 124 5.03 -9.27 2.86
CA ALA A 124 4.24 -9.09 4.06
C ALA A 124 4.97 -8.23 5.11
N LEU A 125 6.27 -8.42 5.29
CA LEU A 125 7.06 -7.58 6.18
C LEU A 125 7.08 -6.12 5.69
N HIS A 126 7.22 -5.88 4.39
CA HIS A 126 7.22 -4.53 3.84
C HIS A 126 5.83 -3.86 3.91
N ASP A 127 4.75 -4.59 3.62
CA ASP A 127 3.37 -4.06 3.63
C ASP A 127 2.84 -3.82 5.05
N PHE A 128 3.33 -4.57 6.05
CA PHE A 128 2.82 -4.53 7.43
C PHE A 128 3.78 -3.92 8.46
N LEU A 129 4.99 -3.53 8.09
CA LEU A 129 5.84 -2.73 8.97
C LEU A 129 5.32 -1.27 8.98
N PRO A 130 4.88 -0.74 10.12
CA PRO A 130 4.56 0.68 10.22
C PRO A 130 5.86 1.47 10.03
N GLU A 131 5.86 2.43 9.09
CA GLU A 131 6.89 3.45 9.02
C GLU A 131 6.96 4.14 10.39
N SER A 132 7.92 3.73 11.21
CA SER A 132 8.10 4.19 12.57
C SER A 132 9.56 4.60 12.74
N SER A 133 9.85 5.82 12.28
CA SER A 133 10.89 6.67 12.86
C SER A 133 10.61 8.13 12.58
#